data_AF-A0A7W0QL49-F1
#
_entry.id   AF-A0A7W0QL49-F1
#
_cell.length_a   1.000
_cell.length_b   1.000
_cell.length_c   1.000
_cell.angle_alpha   90.00
_cell.angle_beta   90.00
_cell.angle_gamma   90.00
#
_symmetry.space_group_name_H-M   'P 1'
#
loop_
_entity.id
_entity.type
_entity.pdbx_description
1 polymer ?
#
loop_
_entity_poly.entity_id
_entity_poly.type
_entity_poly.pdbx_seq_one_letter_code
_entity_poly.pdbx_strand_id
1 'polypeptide(L)'
;MTSDGRPTPRVRDGVRAALPLVLGPILFGLSYGVLAEEAGMSAVAAVVMSATTFAGSAQFAAASVLEDGGTVLAAVVSAVLLNVRYIGQSIAAASIFPGSRPR
;
A
#
# COMPACT_ATOMS: atom_id res chain seq x y z
N MET A 1 -39.28 5.73 13.80
CA MET A 1 -38.44 6.63 14.62
C MET A 1 -37.61 5.77 15.56
N THR A 2 -36.56 5.12 15.04
CA THR A 2 -35.67 4.28 15.84
C THR A 2 -34.33 4.99 15.97
N SER A 3 -34.18 5.76 17.05
CA SER A 3 -32.85 6.18 17.52
C SER A 3 -32.15 4.94 18.04
N ASP A 4 -31.41 4.26 17.16
CA ASP A 4 -30.62 3.09 17.52
C ASP A 4 -29.49 3.53 18.46
N GLY A 5 -29.58 3.15 19.75
CA GLY A 5 -28.70 3.57 20.84
C GLY A 5 -27.31 2.92 20.81
N ARG A 6 -26.74 2.71 19.62
CA ARG A 6 -25.42 2.09 19.49
C ARG A 6 -24.37 3.05 20.06
N PRO A 7 -23.54 2.61 21.01
CA PRO A 7 -22.43 3.42 21.49
C PRO A 7 -21.55 3.83 20.30
N THR A 8 -21.16 5.10 20.23
CA THR A 8 -20.17 5.53 19.24
C THR A 8 -18.91 4.68 19.39
N PRO A 9 -18.44 4.00 18.33
CA PRO A 9 -17.28 3.13 18.42
C PRO A 9 -16.08 3.93 18.92
N ARG A 10 -15.39 3.41 19.93
CA ARG A 10 -14.22 4.08 20.51
C ARG A 10 -13.00 3.73 19.68
N VAL A 11 -12.03 4.64 19.58
CA VAL A 11 -10.74 4.39 18.89
C VAL A 11 -10.08 3.09 19.39
N ARG A 12 -10.17 2.83 20.70
CA ARG A 12 -9.67 1.59 21.34
C ARG A 12 -10.28 0.32 20.74
N ASP A 13 -11.54 0.34 20.34
CA ASP A 13 -12.20 -0.84 19.79
C ASP A 13 -11.69 -1.11 18.36
N GLY A 14 -11.44 -0.05 17.58
CA GLY A 14 -10.75 -0.13 16.29
C GLY A 14 -9.31 -0.63 16.41
N VAL A 15 -8.53 -0.12 17.38
CA VAL A 15 -7.16 -0.59 17.63
C VAL A 15 -7.14 -2.07 18.00
N ARG A 16 -8.06 -2.52 18.86
CA ARG A 16 -8.17 -3.94 19.22
C ARG A 16 -8.56 -4.82 18.05
N ALA A 17 -9.46 -4.35 17.18
CA ALA A 17 -9.83 -5.06 15.97
C ALA A 17 -8.70 -5.14 14.95
N ALA A 18 -7.87 -4.09 14.85
CA ALA A 18 -6.74 -4.02 13.93
C ALA A 18 -5.49 -4.79 14.43
N LEU A 19 -5.32 -4.97 15.74
CA LEU A 19 -4.12 -5.55 16.34
C LEU A 19 -3.70 -6.92 15.73
N PRO A 20 -4.62 -7.87 15.48
CA PRO A 20 -4.26 -9.14 14.85
C PRO A 20 -3.76 -8.99 13.39
N LEU A 21 -4.16 -7.92 12.69
CA LEU A 21 -3.74 -7.66 11.31
C LEU A 21 -2.33 -7.09 11.21
N VAL A 22 -1.77 -6.55 12.30
CA VAL A 22 -0.47 -5.86 12.32
C VAL A 22 0.70 -6.77 11.93
N LEU A 23 0.58 -8.08 12.18
CA LEU A 23 1.64 -9.03 11.85
C LEU A 23 1.95 -9.05 10.34
N GLY A 24 0.94 -8.90 9.48
CA GLY A 24 1.12 -8.89 8.03
C GLY A 24 2.02 -7.74 7.55
N PRO A 25 1.67 -6.47 7.83
CA PRO A 25 2.50 -5.32 7.48
C PRO A 25 3.91 -5.36 8.09
N ILE A 26 4.08 -5.90 9.30
CA ILE A 26 5.43 -6.04 9.90
C ILE A 26 6.29 -7.00 9.06
N LEU A 27 5.78 -8.20 8.79
CA LEU A 27 6.52 -9.19 8.01
C LEU A 27 6.80 -8.69 6.59
N PHE A 28 5.81 -8.04 5.98
CA PHE A 28 5.95 -7.40 4.67
C PHE A 28 7.05 -6.34 4.65
N GLY A 29 7.08 -5.47 5.68
CA GLY A 29 8.10 -4.43 5.81
C GLY A 29 9.51 -5.00 6.01
N LEU A 30 9.64 -6.08 6.79
CA LEU A 30 10.91 -6.79 6.96
C LEU A 30 11.40 -7.40 5.65
N SER A 31 10.52 -8.06 4.89
CA SER A 31 10.86 -8.61 3.57
C SER A 31 11.31 -7.53 2.59
N TYR A 32 10.64 -6.38 2.56
CA TYR A 32 11.06 -5.25 1.73
C TYR A 32 12.41 -4.69 2.20
N GLY A 33 12.65 -4.61 3.51
CA GLY A 33 13.91 -4.13 4.07
C GLY A 33 15.11 -4.92 3.58
N VAL A 34 15.00 -6.25 3.55
CA VAL A 34 16.05 -7.14 3.00
C VAL A 34 16.29 -6.84 1.52
N LEU A 35 15.22 -6.77 0.72
CA LEU A 35 15.34 -6.49 -0.72
C LEU A 35 15.94 -5.10 -1.00
N ALA A 36 15.58 -4.10 -0.20
CA ALA A 36 16.13 -2.76 -0.32
C ALA A 36 17.62 -2.70 0.04
N GLU A 37 18.05 -3.48 1.03
CA GLU A 37 19.47 -3.64 1.39
C GLU A 37 20.26 -4.33 0.28
N GLU A 38 19.73 -5.41 -0.30
CA GLU A 38 20.31 -6.13 -1.45
C GLU A 38 20.42 -5.23 -2.69
N ALA A 39 19.42 -4.36 -2.91
CA ALA A 39 19.42 -3.34 -3.95
C ALA A 39 20.38 -2.15 -3.68
N GLY A 40 21.14 -2.17 -2.57
CA GLY A 40 22.09 -1.11 -2.21
C GLY A 40 21.43 0.21 -1.82
N MET A 41 20.15 0.21 -1.46
CA MET A 41 19.45 1.42 -1.04
C MET A 41 19.94 1.87 0.34
N SER A 42 20.09 3.17 0.54
CA SER A 42 20.33 3.71 1.89
C SER A 42 19.11 3.48 2.78
N ALA A 43 19.32 3.32 4.09
CA ALA A 43 18.22 3.18 5.04
C ALA A 43 17.20 4.33 4.94
N VAL A 44 17.68 5.55 4.71
CA VAL A 44 16.81 6.73 4.51
C VAL A 44 15.98 6.58 3.24
N ALA A 45 16.58 6.17 2.12
CA ALA A 45 15.85 5.95 0.87
C ALA A 45 14.79 4.84 1.01
N ALA A 46 15.13 3.74 1.67
CA ALA A 46 14.20 2.64 1.94
C ALA A 46 13.01 3.10 2.80
N VAL A 47 13.25 3.87 3.87
CA VAL A 47 12.22 4.43 4.73
C VAL A 47 11.34 5.44 3.99
N VAL A 48 11.92 6.34 3.20
CA VAL A 48 11.16 7.31 2.38
C VAL A 48 10.28 6.59 1.37
N MET A 49 10.78 5.54 0.72
CA MET A 49 9.99 4.72 -0.19
C MET A 49 8.79 4.09 0.54
N SER A 50 9.00 3.52 1.73
CA SER A 50 7.90 2.96 2.54
C SER A 50 6.89 4.00 3.01
N ALA A 51 7.34 5.21 3.37
CA ALA A 51 6.45 6.28 3.81
C ALA A 51 5.58 6.86 2.68
N THR A 52 6.08 6.82 1.44
CA THR A 52 5.43 7.46 0.28
C THR A 52 4.70 6.46 -0.62
N THR A 53 5.11 5.19 -0.64
CA THR A 53 4.60 4.17 -1.57
C THR A 53 3.72 3.15 -0.85
N PHE A 54 2.49 3.55 -0.56
CA PHE A 54 1.50 2.70 0.14
C PHE A 54 1.02 1.47 -0.66
N ALA A 55 1.32 1.39 -1.96
CA ALA A 55 0.91 0.26 -2.80
C ALA A 55 1.62 -1.06 -2.46
N GLY A 56 2.70 -1.02 -1.66
CA GLY A 56 3.49 -2.16 -1.20
C GLY A 56 4.25 -2.85 -2.33
N SER A 57 3.54 -3.51 -3.25
CA SER A 57 4.14 -4.26 -4.36
C SER A 57 5.00 -3.39 -5.29
N ALA A 58 4.67 -2.09 -5.41
CA ALA A 58 5.48 -1.14 -6.17
C ALA A 58 6.88 -0.94 -5.57
N GLN A 59 7.03 -1.09 -4.24
CA GLN A 59 8.33 -1.01 -3.58
C GLN A 59 9.21 -2.21 -3.95
N PHE A 60 8.62 -3.41 -3.98
CA PHE A 60 9.32 -4.62 -4.40
C PHE A 60 9.73 -4.54 -5.87
N ALA A 61 8.82 -4.12 -6.77
CA ALA A 61 9.16 -3.95 -8.18
C ALA A 61 10.26 -2.91 -8.44
N ALA A 62 10.29 -1.82 -7.66
CA ALA A 62 11.35 -0.84 -7.75
C ALA A 62 12.68 -1.41 -7.22
N ALA A 63 12.67 -2.05 -6.06
CA ALA A 63 13.87 -2.61 -5.44
C ALA A 63 14.47 -3.74 -6.29
N SER A 64 13.68 -4.66 -6.83
CA SER A 64 14.18 -5.71 -7.73
C SER A 64 14.84 -5.15 -8.99
N VAL A 65 14.27 -4.11 -9.60
CA VAL A 65 14.91 -3.48 -10.77
C VAL A 65 16.26 -2.86 -10.41
N LEU A 66 16.38 -2.27 -9.22
CA LEU A 66 17.63 -1.69 -8.75
C LEU A 66 18.66 -2.77 -8.37
N GLU A 67 18.23 -3.85 -7.73
CA GLU A 67 19.05 -5.04 -7.42
C GLU A 67 19.64 -5.65 -8.69
N ASP A 68 18.84 -5.77 -9.76
CA ASP A 68 19.28 -6.27 -11.07
C ASP A 68 20.21 -5.29 -11.84
N GLY A 69 20.64 -4.19 -11.20
CA GLY A 69 21.52 -3.18 -11.81
C GLY A 69 20.80 -2.21 -12.76
N GLY A 70 19.48 -2.16 -12.72
CA GLY A 70 18.66 -1.24 -13.49
C GLY A 70 18.80 0.23 -13.06
N THR A 71 18.27 1.12 -13.90
CA THR A 71 18.29 2.57 -13.59
C THR A 71 17.14 2.96 -12.67
N VAL A 72 17.29 4.09 -11.96
CA VAL A 72 16.20 4.70 -11.16
C VAL A 72 14.96 4.96 -12.02
N LEU A 73 15.13 5.39 -13.27
CA LEU A 73 14.00 5.60 -14.18
C LEU A 73 13.27 4.28 -14.48
N ALA A 74 13.98 3.19 -14.72
CA ALA A 74 13.39 1.88 -14.94
C ALA A 74 12.61 1.40 -13.69
N ALA A 75 13.15 1.63 -12.48
CA ALA A 75 12.48 1.30 -11.24
C ALA A 75 11.20 2.11 -11.01
N VAL A 76 11.21 3.41 -11.36
CA VAL A 76 10.01 4.26 -11.31
C VAL A 76 8.97 3.76 -12.32
N VAL A 77 9.38 3.42 -13.54
CA VAL A 77 8.49 2.88 -14.56
C VAL A 77 7.89 1.55 -14.12
N SER A 78 8.67 0.64 -13.54
CA SER A 78 8.16 -0.65 -13.05
C SER A 78 7.12 -0.45 -11.94
N ALA A 79 7.38 0.46 -10.99
CA ALA A 79 6.46 0.82 -9.93
C ALA A 79 5.15 1.41 -10.47
N VAL A 80 5.22 2.32 -11.45
CA VAL A 80 4.04 2.94 -12.09
C VAL A 80 3.23 1.89 -12.84
N LEU A 81 3.88 1.05 -13.65
CA LEU A 81 3.22 -0.01 -14.41
C LEU A 81 2.53 -1.01 -13.48
N LEU A 82 3.16 -1.37 -12.37
CA LEU A 82 2.53 -2.27 -11.40
C LEU A 82 1.29 -1.64 -10.73
N ASN A 83 1.30 -0.31 -10.55
CA ASN A 83 0.16 0.43 -10.02
C ASN A 83 -1.00 0.60 -11.01
N VAL A 84 -0.80 0.35 -12.31
CA VAL A 84 -1.89 0.36 -13.30
C VAL A 84 -3.03 -0.59 -12.91
N ARG A 85 -2.77 -1.62 -12.10
CA ARG A 85 -3.80 -2.49 -11.51
C ARG A 85 -4.94 -1.73 -10.81
N TYR A 86 -4.67 -0.54 -10.28
CA TYR A 86 -5.69 0.30 -9.65
C TYR A 86 -6.77 0.74 -10.64
N ILE A 87 -6.44 0.92 -11.93
CA ILE A 87 -7.44 1.23 -12.96
C ILE A 87 -8.48 0.11 -13.05
N GLY A 88 -8.02 -1.14 -13.15
CA GLY A 88 -8.90 -2.30 -13.19
C GLY A 88 -9.72 -2.47 -11.90
N GLN A 89 -9.09 -2.26 -10.74
CA GLN A 89 -9.78 -2.30 -9.44
C GLN A 89 -10.84 -1.21 -9.33
N SER A 90 -10.56 0.01 -9.79
CA SER A 90 -11.52 1.12 -9.80
C SER A 90 -12.70 0.84 -10.71
N ILE A 91 -12.48 0.29 -11.90
CA ILE A 91 -13.56 -0.11 -12.82
C ILE A 91 -14.43 -1.20 -12.17
N ALA A 92 -13.82 -2.22 -11.58
CA ALA A 92 -14.55 -3.30 -10.91
C ALA A 92 -15.35 -2.80 -9.70
N ALA A 93 -14.81 -1.85 -8.94
CA ALA A 93 -15.48 -1.26 -7.79
C ALA A 93 -16.57 -0.25 -8.19
N ALA A 94 -16.50 0.34 -9.40
CA ALA A 94 -17.41 1.39 -9.84
C ALA A 94 -18.89 0.97 -9.78
N SER A 95 -19.21 -0.30 -10.00
CA SER A 95 -20.59 -0.81 -9.94
C SER A 95 -21.17 -0.89 -8.54
N ILE A 96 -20.33 -0.85 -7.50
CA ILE A 96 -20.75 -0.92 -6.09
C ILE A 96 -21.18 0.47 -5.59
N PHE A 97 -20.71 1.55 -6.24
CA PHE A 97 -21.05 2.91 -5.85
C PHE A 97 -22.35 3.35 -6.55
N PRO A 98 -23.40 3.75 -5.81
CA PRO A 98 -24.59 4.35 -6.41
C PRO A 98 -24.18 5.60 -7.18
N GLY A 99 -24.38 5.60 -8.50
CA GLY A 99 -23.98 6.70 -9.37
C GLY A 99 -24.50 8.04 -8.84
N SER A 100 -23.60 9.02 -8.70
CA SER A 100 -23.97 10.39 -8.37
C SER A 100 -24.84 10.90 -9.52
N ARG A 101 -26.16 10.99 -9.32
CA ARG A 101 -27.05 11.67 -10.26
C ARG A 101 -26.50 13.08 -10.47
N PRO A 102 -26.15 13.51 -11.70
CA PRO A 102 -25.85 14.91 -11.94
C PRO A 102 -27.13 15.69 -11.62
N ARG A 103 -27.05 16.58 -10.63
CA ARG A 103 -28.11 17.54 -10.29
C ARG A 103 -27.95 18.77 -11.17
#